data_AF-A0A9D2BLJ9-F1
#
_entry.id   AF-A0A9D2BLJ9-F1
#
_cell.length_a   1.000
_cell.length_b   1.000
_cell.length_c   1.000
_cell.angle_alpha   90.00
_cell.angle_beta   90.00
_cell.angle_gamma   90.00
#
_symmetry.space_group_name_H-M   'P 1'
#
loop_
_entity.id
_entity.type
_entity.pdbx_description
1 polymer ?
#
loop_
_entity_poly.entity_id
_entity_poly.type
_entity_poly.pdbx_seq_one_letter_code
_entity_poly.pdbx_strand_id
1 'polypeptide(L)' 'MKINDIIREKRLAKGLTQEQIANYLGVSTPAVNKWERGVSLR' A
#
# COMPACT_ATOMS: atom_id res chain seq x y z
N MET A 1 -10.64 6.08 -11.09
CA MET A 1 -9.82 5.84 -9.88
C MET A 1 -8.37 5.63 -10.29
N LYS A 2 -7.41 6.20 -9.57
CA LYS A 2 -5.99 5.93 -9.81
C LYS A 2 -5.58 4.65 -9.06
N ILE A 3 -4.54 3.97 -9.52
CA ILE A 3 -4.09 2.70 -8.93
C ILE A 3 -3.72 2.83 -7.45
N ASN A 4 -3.12 3.95 -7.06
CA ASN A 4 -2.76 4.23 -5.67
C ASN A 4 -3.98 4.29 -4.74
N ASP A 5 -5.11 4.81 -5.24
CA ASP A 5 -6.37 4.87 -4.50
C ASP A 5 -6.95 3.45 -4.31
N ILE A 6 -6.89 2.62 -5.37
CA ILE A 6 -7.38 1.23 -5.34
C ILE A 6 -6.61 0.41 -4.30
N ILE A 7 -5.28 0.55 -4.25
CA ILE A 7 -4.43 -0.15 -3.27
C ILE A 7 -4.84 0.23 -1.84
N ARG A 8 -4.99 1.53 -1.58
CA ARG A 8 -5.39 2.05 -0.27
C ARG A 8 -6.78 1.56 0.14
N GLU A 9 -7.75 1.62 -0.75
CA GLU A 9 -9.12 1.18 -0.47
C GLU A 9 -9.19 -0.32 -0.19
N LYS A 10 -8.52 -1.14 -0.99
CA LYS A 10 -8.51 -2.60 -0.77
C LYS A 10 -7.82 -2.98 0.54
N ARG A 11 -6.76 -2.27 0.94
CA ARG A 11 -6.11 -2.45 2.24
C ARG A 11 -7.06 -2.11 3.38
N LEU A 12 -7.72 -0.94 3.32
CA LEU A 12 -8.65 -0.48 4.35
C LEU A 12 -9.90 -1.37 4.45
N ALA A 13 -10.44 -1.84 3.33
CA ALA A 13 -11.56 -2.77 3.31
C ALA A 13 -11.25 -4.12 3.98
N LYS A 14 -9.96 -4.48 4.08
CA LYS A 14 -9.48 -5.65 4.82
C LYS A 14 -9.07 -5.34 6.26
N GLY A 15 -9.19 -4.09 6.72
CA GLY A 15 -8.81 -3.67 8.08
C GLY A 15 -7.30 -3.72 8.35
N LEU A 16 -6.46 -3.70 7.31
CA LEU A 16 -5.02 -3.90 7.44
C LEU A 16 -4.27 -2.56 7.58
N THR A 17 -3.20 -2.55 8.38
CA THR A 17 -2.22 -1.46 8.40
C THR A 17 -1.25 -1.59 7.22
N GLN A 18 -0.51 -0.51 6.91
CA GLN A 18 0.55 -0.56 5.89
C GLN A 18 1.65 -1.58 6.27
N GLU A 19 1.95 -1.71 7.56
CA GLU A 19 2.93 -2.69 8.06
C GLU A 19 2.44 -4.13 7.89
N GLN A 20 1.17 -4.41 8.24
CA GLN A 20 0.60 -5.75 8.09
C GLN A 20 0.62 -6.22 6.64
N ILE A 21 0.17 -5.37 5.69
CA ILE A 21 0.19 -5.75 4.28
C ILE A 21 1.60 -5.81 3.70
N ALA A 22 2.54 -4.98 4.20
CA ALA A 22 3.94 -5.07 3.82
C ALA A 22 4.54 -6.42 4.23
N ASN A 23 4.28 -6.85 5.46
CA ASN A 23 4.70 -8.16 5.97
C ASN A 23 4.09 -9.32 5.16
N TYR A 24 2.80 -9.24 4.82
CA TYR A 24 2.14 -10.27 3.99
C TYR A 24 2.72 -10.37 2.57
N LEU A 25 3.13 -9.24 1.99
CA LEU A 25 3.65 -9.18 0.62
C LEU A 25 5.17 -9.34 0.55
N GLY A 26 5.87 -9.47 1.69
CA GLY A 26 7.34 -9.57 1.73
C GLY A 26 8.05 -8.29 1.24
N VAL A 27 7.43 -7.13 1.47
CA VAL A 27 7.98 -5.81 1.09
C VAL A 27 8.15 -4.92 2.31
N SER A 28 8.82 -3.78 2.15
CA SER A 28 8.96 -2.81 3.23
C SER A 28 7.70 -1.93 3.37
N THR A 29 7.38 -1.51 4.60
CA THR A 29 6.28 -0.55 4.86
C THR A 29 6.39 0.74 4.02
N PRO A 30 7.59 1.34 3.81
CA PRO A 30 7.75 2.48 2.91
C PRO A 30 7.38 2.18 1.44
N ALA A 31 7.52 0.93 0.96
CA ALA A 31 7.09 0.57 -0.39
C ALA A 31 5.56 0.69 -0.53
N VAL A 32 4.81 0.19 0.46
CA VAL A 32 3.34 0.33 0.51
C VAL A 32 2.93 1.80 0.59
N ASN A 33 3.62 2.59 1.42
CA ASN A 33 3.37 4.03 1.50
C ASN A 33 3.54 4.75 0.15
N LYS A 34 4.59 4.42 -0.60
CA LYS A 34 4.86 4.96 -1.93
C LYS A 34 3.78 4.59 -2.94
N TRP A 35 3.35 3.33 -2.95
CA TRP A 35 2.26 2.87 -3.82
C TRP A 35 0.97 3.63 -3.55
N GLU A 36 0.59 3.81 -2.28
CA GLU A 36 -0.65 4.51 -1.90
C GLU A 36 -0.60 6.02 -2.14
N ARG A 37 0.61 6.61 -2.14
CA ARG A 37 0.82 8.02 -2.47
C ARG A 37 1.00 8.28 -3.97
N GLY A 38 1.12 7.24 -4.79
CA GLY A 38 1.42 7.36 -6.22
C GLY A 38 2.82 7.90 -6.52
N VAL A 39 3.76 7.80 -5.56
CA VAL A 39 5.16 8.23 -5.75
C VAL A 39 5.96 7.00 -6.16
N SER A 40 6.34 6.91 -7.44
CA SER A 40 7.23 5.83 -7.89
C SER A 40 8.65 6.07 -7.37
N LEU A 41 9.35 5.01 -6.97
CA LEU A 41 10.80 5.05 -6.76
C LEU A 41 11.42 5.49 -8.11
N ARG A 42 11.99 6.70 -8.14
CA ARG A 42 13.00 7.06 -9.13
C ARG A 42 14.32 6.45 -8.72
#